data_AF-A0A820NVJ8-F1
#
_entry.id   AF-A0A820NVJ8-F1
#
_cell.length_a   1.000
_cell.length_b   1.000
_cell.length_c   1.000
_cell.angle_alpha   90.00
_cell.angle_beta   90.00
_cell.angle_gamma   90.00
#
_symmetry.space_group_name_H-M   'P 1'
#
loop_
_entity.id
_entity.type
_entity.pdbx_description
1 polymer ?
#
loop_
_entity_poly.entity_id
_entity_poly.type
_entity_poly.pdbx_seq_one_letter_code
_entity_poly.pdbx_strand_id
1 'polypeptide(L)'
;MTIDDNFTERLVKFQGCDTLSNEDHDNLGQSVTQHCKSYVFILKDDKNRDPKLRIIDTPGIGDTRGSSQDDVNLQHILSYINILTHLNA
;
A
#
# COMPACT_ATOMS: atom_id res chain seq x y z
N MET A 1 4.43 24.62 -1.80
CA MET A 1 4.50 23.57 -2.86
C MET A 1 5.90 23.64 -3.41
N THR A 2 6.81 22.78 -2.94
CA THR A 2 8.22 22.79 -3.37
C THR A 2 8.30 22.02 -4.69
N ILE A 3 8.17 22.75 -5.79
CA ILE A 3 8.45 22.23 -7.13
C ILE A 3 9.96 22.41 -7.29
N ASP A 4 10.71 21.36 -7.00
CA ASP A 4 12.12 21.30 -7.41
C ASP A 4 12.12 20.95 -8.91
N ASP A 5 12.89 21.68 -9.71
CA ASP A 5 12.92 21.61 -11.18
C ASP A 5 13.42 20.24 -11.71
N ASN A 6 13.74 19.30 -10.81
CA ASN A 6 14.24 17.96 -11.13
C ASN A 6 13.22 16.83 -10.86
N PHE A 7 11.95 17.14 -10.57
CA PHE A 7 10.95 16.10 -10.37
C PHE A 7 10.58 15.41 -11.69
N THR A 8 10.86 14.10 -11.79
CA THR A 8 10.41 13.26 -12.92
C THR A 8 9.40 12.23 -12.42
N GLU A 9 8.14 12.40 -12.80
CA GLU A 9 7.08 11.42 -12.51
C GLU A 9 7.32 10.11 -13.28
N ARG A 10 7.09 8.97 -12.61
CA ARG A 10 7.14 7.64 -13.21
C ARG A 10 5.94 6.84 -12.75
N LEU A 11 5.13 6.35 -13.69
CA LEU A 11 4.04 5.44 -13.41
C LEU A 11 4.55 3.99 -13.44
N VAL A 12 4.43 3.29 -12.31
CA VAL A 12 4.70 1.86 -12.19
C VAL A 12 3.38 1.14 -12.02
N LYS A 13 3.02 0.25 -12.94
CA LYS A 13 1.82 -0.59 -12.84
C LYS A 13 2.21 -1.97 -12.37
N PHE A 14 1.61 -2.42 -11.26
CA PHE A 14 1.78 -3.78 -10.78
C PHE A 14 0.90 -4.72 -11.61
N GLN A 15 1.49 -5.54 -12.49
CA GLN A 15 0.73 -6.57 -13.20
C GLN A 15 0.48 -7.77 -12.28
N GLY A 16 -0.79 -7.98 -11.94
CA GLY A 16 -1.29 -9.14 -11.22
C GLY A 16 -2.77 -9.31 -11.53
N CYS A 17 -3.22 -10.56 -11.61
CA CYS A 17 -4.63 -10.88 -11.78
C CYS A 17 -5.35 -10.51 -10.48
N ASP A 18 -5.81 -9.27 -10.34
CA ASP A 18 -6.83 -8.93 -9.35
C ASP A 18 -8.12 -9.64 -9.80
N THR A 19 -8.19 -10.91 -9.42
CA THR A 19 -9.42 -11.71 -9.48
C THR A 19 -10.42 -11.27 -8.41
N LEU A 20 -9.98 -10.39 -7.50
CA LEU A 20 -10.76 -9.79 -6.43
C LEU A 20 -10.72 -8.27 -6.65
N SER A 21 -11.87 -7.62 -6.74
CA SER A 21 -11.96 -6.15 -6.79
C SER A 21 -11.50 -5.57 -5.44
N ASN A 22 -10.19 -5.35 -5.28
CA ASN A 22 -9.62 -4.75 -4.07
C ASN A 22 -9.72 -3.21 -4.07
N GLU A 23 -10.07 -2.64 -5.22
CA GLU A 23 -10.30 -1.22 -5.37
C GLU A 23 -11.79 -0.96 -5.59
N ASP A 24 -12.35 -0.02 -4.82
CA ASP A 24 -13.72 0.45 -4.98
C ASP A 24 -13.70 1.97 -5.21
N HIS A 25 -14.00 2.34 -6.45
CA HIS A 25 -14.04 3.72 -6.92
C HIS A 25 -15.46 4.28 -6.97
N ASP A 26 -16.48 3.44 -6.73
CA ASP A 26 -17.89 3.79 -6.93
C ASP A 26 -18.50 4.38 -5.65
N ASN A 27 -17.97 4.01 -4.49
CA ASN A 27 -18.44 4.53 -3.20
C ASN A 27 -17.59 5.73 -2.75
N LEU A 28 -18.18 6.91 -2.83
CA LEU A 28 -17.53 8.14 -2.39
C LEU A 28 -17.33 8.15 -0.89
N GLY A 29 -16.16 8.62 -0.47
CA GLY A 29 -15.85 8.87 0.93
C GLY A 29 -15.15 7.73 1.66
N GLN A 30 -15.16 6.52 1.10
CA GLN A 30 -14.33 5.44 1.61
C GLN A 30 -12.93 5.45 1.02
N SER A 31 -12.02 4.70 1.65
CA SER A 31 -10.77 4.34 0.98
C SER A 31 -11.06 3.59 -0.31
N VAL A 32 -10.30 3.88 -1.37
CA VAL A 32 -10.32 3.11 -2.62
C VAL A 32 -9.79 1.70 -2.37
N THR A 33 -8.66 1.57 -1.67
CA THR A 33 -8.10 0.28 -1.28
C THR A 33 -8.94 -0.37 -0.17
N GLN A 34 -9.51 -1.54 -0.43
CA GLN A 34 -10.39 -2.23 0.53
C GLN A 34 -9.63 -3.13 1.51
N HIS A 35 -8.57 -3.81 1.05
CA HIS A 35 -7.73 -4.68 1.87
C HIS A 35 -6.25 -4.43 1.66
N CYS A 36 -5.47 -4.64 2.72
CA CYS A 36 -4.01 -4.53 2.67
C CYS A 36 -3.42 -5.56 1.71
N LYS A 37 -2.44 -5.13 0.90
CA LYS A 37 -1.74 -5.98 -0.07
C LYS A 37 -0.26 -5.65 -0.08
N SER A 38 0.59 -6.65 -0.30
CA SER A 38 2.03 -6.45 -0.42
C SER A 38 2.55 -6.79 -1.80
N TYR A 39 3.42 -5.91 -2.30
CA TYR A 39 4.18 -6.09 -3.53
C TYR A 39 5.65 -6.19 -3.16
N VAL A 40 6.30 -7.31 -3.50
CA VAL A 40 7.71 -7.57 -3.16
C VAL A 40 8.56 -7.53 -4.41
N PHE A 41 9.58 -6.69 -4.39
CA PHE A 41 10.57 -6.53 -5.44
C PHE A 41 11.93 -6.97 -4.93
N ILE A 42 12.69 -7.64 -5.78
CA ILE A 42 14.11 -7.85 -5.56
C ILE A 42 14.82 -6.76 -6.35
N LEU A 43 15.49 -5.85 -5.66
CA LEU A 43 16.30 -4.83 -6.31
C LEU A 43 17.64 -5.48 -6.65
N LYS A 44 18.07 -5.34 -7.91
CA LYS A 44 19.42 -5.76 -8.30
C LYS A 44 20.40 -4.66 -7.89
N ASP A 45 21.42 -5.03 -7.13
CA ASP A 45 22.56 -4.17 -6.81
C ASP A 45 23.80 -4.72 -7.51
N ASP A 46 24.63 -3.83 -8.05
CA ASP A 46 25.93 -4.17 -8.67
C ASP A 46 26.87 -4.90 -7.70
N LYS A 47 26.57 -4.85 -6.39
CA LYS A 47 27.31 -5.53 -5.32
C LYS A 47 26.78 -6.93 -4.97
N ASN A 48 25.90 -7.54 -5.79
CA ASN A 48 25.28 -8.85 -5.54
C ASN A 48 24.58 -8.97 -4.17
N ARG A 49 24.11 -7.84 -3.65
CA ARG A 49 23.20 -7.77 -2.51
C ARG A 49 21.85 -7.66 -3.19
N ASP A 50 21.00 -8.66 -3.13
CA ASP A 50 19.68 -8.60 -3.75
C ASP A 50 18.64 -8.15 -2.69
N PRO A 51 18.59 -6.86 -2.27
CA PRO A 51 17.68 -6.45 -1.20
C PRO A 51 16.23 -6.58 -1.65
N LYS A 52 15.38 -6.97 -0.70
CA LYS A 52 13.95 -7.09 -0.91
C LYS A 52 13.27 -5.78 -0.51
N LEU A 53 12.63 -5.12 -1.47
CA LEU A 53 11.73 -3.99 -1.23
C LEU A 53 10.30 -4.52 -1.16
N ARG A 54 9.62 -4.29 -0.03
CA ARG A 54 8.20 -4.58 0.13
C ARG A 54 7.44 -3.28 0.18
N ILE A 55 6.51 -3.08 -0.75
CA ILE A 55 5.50 -2.02 -0.71
C ILE A 55 4.25 -2.64 -0.09
N ILE A 56 3.71 -1.99 0.94
CA ILE A 56 2.44 -2.37 1.57
C ILE A 56 1.43 -1.30 1.20
N ASP A 57 0.44 -1.69 0.42
CA ASP A 57 -0.72 -0.88 0.06
C ASP A 57 -1.82 -1.15 1.10
N THR A 58 -2.47 -0.11 1.61
CA THR A 58 -3.39 -0.19 2.75
C THR A 58 -4.65 0.64 2.49
N PRO A 59 -5.78 0.27 3.12
CA PRO A 59 -6.90 1.19 3.26
C PRO A 59 -6.44 2.51 3.91
N GLY A 60 -7.05 3.60 3.47
CA GLY A 60 -6.80 4.95 3.97
C GLY A 60 -7.40 5.16 5.36
N ILE A 61 -6.76 6.06 6.11
CA ILE A 61 -7.26 6.61 7.37
C ILE A 61 -7.83 8.00 7.05
N GLY A 62 -9.01 8.31 7.55
CA GLY A 62 -9.78 9.49 7.14
C GLY A 62 -10.96 9.15 6.24
N ASP A 63 -11.57 7.98 6.50
CA ASP A 63 -12.79 7.54 5.83
C ASP A 63 -13.96 8.42 6.25
N THR A 64 -14.64 9.04 5.29
CA THR A 64 -15.73 9.98 5.58
C THR A 64 -17.01 9.29 6.06
N ARG A 65 -17.05 7.94 6.05
CA ARG A 65 -18.08 7.15 6.75
C ARG A 65 -17.98 7.29 8.28
N GLY A 66 -16.84 7.77 8.79
CA GLY A 66 -16.64 8.16 10.18
C GLY A 66 -15.58 7.35 10.93
N SER A 67 -15.29 7.76 12.16
CA SER A 67 -14.18 7.22 12.96
C SER A 67 -14.28 5.72 13.25
N SER A 68 -15.48 5.16 13.35
CA SER A 68 -15.64 3.71 13.52
C SER A 68 -15.14 2.92 12.31
N GLN A 69 -15.20 3.49 11.11
CA GLN A 69 -14.63 2.85 9.92
C GLN A 69 -13.11 2.96 9.91
N ASP A 70 -12.56 4.09 10.38
CA ASP A 70 -11.11 4.23 10.57
C ASP A 70 -10.59 3.20 11.58
N ASP A 71 -11.32 2.92 12.66
CA ASP A 71 -10.97 1.86 13.61
C ASP A 71 -10.88 0.49 12.92
N VAL A 72 -11.83 0.16 12.05
CA VAL A 72 -11.81 -1.09 11.27
C VAL A 72 -10.62 -1.13 10.32
N ASN A 73 -10.36 -0.03 9.60
CA ASN A 73 -9.22 0.09 8.69
C ASN A 73 -7.89 -0.08 9.45
N LEU A 74 -7.77 0.54 10.62
CA LEU A 74 -6.61 0.41 11.50
C LEU A 74 -6.43 -1.02 12.01
N GLN A 75 -7.50 -1.70 12.43
CA GLN A 75 -7.42 -3.10 12.86
C GLN A 75 -6.99 -4.02 11.72
N HIS A 76 -7.47 -3.77 10.50
CA HIS A 76 -7.02 -4.48 9.31
C HIS A 76 -5.53 -4.27 9.06
N ILE A 77 -5.06 -3.02 9.11
CA ILE A 77 -3.64 -2.67 8.93
C ILE A 77 -2.79 -3.36 10.01
N LEU A 78 -3.17 -3.25 11.29
CA LEU A 78 -2.45 -3.84 12.42
C LEU A 78 -2.38 -5.37 12.30
N SER A 79 -3.49 -6.02 11.96
CA SER A 79 -3.54 -7.46 11.75
C SER A 79 -2.64 -7.89 10.58
N TYR A 80 -2.64 -7.12 9.50
CA TYR A 80 -1.83 -7.40 8.32
C TYR A 80 -0.34 -7.19 8.57
N ILE A 81 0.06 -6.16 9.30
CA ILE A 81 1.48 -5.96 9.61
C ILE A 81 1.99 -6.96 10.64
N ASN A 82 1.14 -7.44 11.55
CA ASN A 82 1.52 -8.39 12.60
C ASN A 82 1.95 -9.77 12.02
N ILE A 83 1.45 -10.15 10.84
CA ILE A 83 1.89 -11.37 10.16
C ILE A 83 3.25 -11.21 9.43
N LEU A 84 3.79 -10.00 9.33
CA LEU A 84 5.06 -9.74 8.65
C LEU A 84 6.24 -9.92 9.61
N THR A 85 7.09 -10.90 9.33
CA THR A 85 8.19 -11.34 10.22
C THR A 85 9.33 -10.33 10.41
N HIS A 86 9.39 -9.26 9.62
CA HIS A 86 10.55 -8.36 9.55
C HIS A 86 10.19 -6.88 9.70
N LEU A 87 8.99 -6.56 10.19
CA LEU A 87 8.59 -5.15 10.33
C LEU A 87 9.15 -4.48 11.60
N ASN A 88 9.47 -5.27 12.64
CA ASN A 88 10.02 -4.80 13.92
C ASN A 88 11.54 -5.03 14.05
N ALA A 89 12.25 -5.10 12.92
CA ALA A 89 13.67 -5.47 12.87
C ALA A 89 14.62 -4.32 13.25
#